data_AF-I1KQM1-F1
#
_entry.id   AF-I1KQM1-F1
#
_cell.length_a   1.000
_cell.length_b   1.000
_cell.length_c   1.000
_cell.angle_alpha   90.00
_cell.angle_beta   90.00
_cell.angle_gamma   90.00
#
_symmetry.space_group_name_H-M   'P 1'
#
loop_
_entity.id
_entity.type
_entity.pdbx_description
1 polymer ?
#
loop_
_entity_poly.entity_id
_entity_poly.type
_entity_poly.pdbx_seq_one_letter_code
_entity_poly.pdbx_strand_id
1 'polypeptide(L)'
;MEEGKLRELKQFIEICKSNPSLLHNPSLSFFKTYLLSLGARIPPQPKTEPGDFDDKSDPPLSAQNDIVESDIELDNADVVEPDNDPPQKMGDPSAEITEEQRDAAQLAKSKAVDAMSQGNLDEALAQLTEAILLNPQSAILYATRASIYMKLKKPNAAIRDADTALKINPDSAKGYKIRGMSRAMLGLWEEAASDLHVASKLDYDEEISMALKKVEPNALKIEEHRRKYERLRKQKQQKRAPIKTEAPIKKEQETEAQVLFLHHYWYNGIGWHFIPSGDSTCSLTIITRLDIFISTLPQCRPIETRLLEFNHSGCLFYEDDTFS
;
A
#
# COMPACT_ATOMS: atom_id res chain seq x y z
N MET A 1 14.51 -3.00 -14.58
CA MET A 1 14.02 -2.20 -13.43
C MET A 1 12.51 -2.42 -13.37
N GLU A 2 11.94 -2.83 -12.23
CA GLU A 2 10.50 -3.09 -12.10
C GLU A 2 9.66 -1.84 -12.39
N GLU A 3 8.52 -2.01 -13.05
CA GLU A 3 7.67 -0.90 -13.52
C GLU A 3 7.07 -0.07 -12.37
N GLY A 4 6.88 -0.67 -11.19
CA GLY A 4 6.48 0.02 -9.96
C GLY A 4 7.55 1.03 -9.50
N LYS A 5 8.78 0.55 -9.32
CA LYS A 5 9.94 1.37 -8.89
C LYS A 5 10.23 2.52 -9.84
N LEU A 6 10.01 2.31 -11.14
CA LEU A 6 10.21 3.34 -12.17
C LEU A 6 9.16 4.46 -12.10
N ARG A 7 7.93 4.16 -11.64
CA ARG A 7 6.89 5.15 -11.39
C ARG A 7 7.17 5.99 -10.14
N GLU A 8 7.61 5.35 -9.07
CA GLU A 8 8.01 6.02 -7.83
C GLU A 8 9.18 6.99 -8.07
N LEU A 9 10.20 6.56 -8.81
CA LEU A 9 11.33 7.41 -9.17
C LEU A 9 10.89 8.64 -10.00
N LYS A 10 9.99 8.45 -10.96
CA LYS A 10 9.43 9.56 -11.76
C LYS A 10 8.68 10.56 -10.88
N GLN A 11 7.86 10.09 -9.95
CA GLN A 11 7.14 10.97 -9.01
C GLN A 11 8.10 11.75 -8.11
N PHE A 12 9.13 11.09 -7.58
CA PHE A 12 10.14 11.74 -6.76
C PHE A 12 10.89 12.85 -7.51
N ILE A 13 11.22 12.64 -8.78
CA ILE A 13 11.86 13.65 -9.63
C ILE A 13 10.95 14.87 -9.83
N GLU A 14 9.65 14.66 -10.08
CA GLU A 14 8.69 15.77 -10.23
C GLU A 14 8.52 16.58 -8.93
N ILE A 15 8.58 15.91 -7.77
CA ILE A 15 8.59 16.56 -6.46
C ILE A 15 9.86 17.39 -6.28
N CYS A 16 11.03 16.87 -6.64
CA CYS A 16 12.29 17.61 -6.54
C CYS A 16 12.34 18.83 -7.47
N LYS A 17 11.70 18.76 -8.65
CA LYS A 17 11.55 19.92 -9.56
C LYS A 17 10.65 20.99 -8.97
N SER A 18 9.56 20.57 -8.31
CA SER A 18 8.57 21.48 -7.72
C SER A 18 9.09 22.12 -6.44
N ASN A 19 9.90 21.40 -5.66
CA ASN A 19 10.51 21.90 -4.43
C ASN A 19 12.00 21.52 -4.32
N PRO A 20 12.92 22.36 -4.84
CA PRO A 20 14.36 22.12 -4.80
C PRO A 20 14.97 22.11 -3.38
N SER A 21 14.24 22.60 -2.38
CA SER A 21 14.72 22.63 -0.99
C SER A 21 14.86 21.23 -0.38
N LEU A 22 14.08 20.26 -0.88
CA LEU A 22 14.10 18.85 -0.43
C LEU A 22 15.47 18.20 -0.62
N LEU A 23 16.23 18.61 -1.63
CA LEU A 23 17.57 18.09 -1.89
C LEU A 23 18.58 18.42 -0.79
N HIS A 24 18.24 19.29 0.16
CA HIS A 24 19.10 19.63 1.29
C HIS A 24 18.69 18.93 2.59
N ASN A 25 17.66 18.07 2.57
CA ASN A 25 17.28 17.25 3.72
C ASN A 25 18.40 16.22 4.03
N PRO A 26 18.83 16.05 5.29
CA PRO A 26 19.88 15.09 5.67
C PRO A 26 19.67 13.66 5.16
N SER A 27 18.42 13.20 5.06
CA SER A 27 18.06 11.86 4.58
C SER A 27 18.34 11.63 3.10
N LEU A 28 18.44 12.71 2.30
CA LEU A 28 18.70 12.67 0.84
C LEU A 28 20.14 13.08 0.49
N SER A 29 21.04 13.12 1.46
CA SER A 29 22.45 13.51 1.30
C SER A 29 23.21 12.64 0.29
N PHE A 30 22.92 11.34 0.22
CA PHE A 30 23.51 10.43 -0.77
C PHE A 30 23.12 10.82 -2.21
N PHE A 31 21.87 11.20 -2.42
CA PHE A 31 21.34 11.60 -3.73
C PHE A 31 21.89 12.96 -4.15
N LYS A 32 22.01 13.91 -3.21
CA LYS A 32 22.69 15.19 -3.42
C LYS A 32 24.14 14.99 -3.87
N THR A 33 24.88 14.08 -3.23
CA THR A 33 26.28 13.78 -3.55
C THR A 33 26.41 13.17 -4.95
N TYR A 34 25.48 12.27 -5.33
CA TYR A 34 25.39 11.71 -6.67
C TYR A 34 25.12 12.78 -7.74
N LEU A 35 24.22 13.73 -7.49
CA LEU A 35 23.96 14.82 -8.44
C LEU A 35 25.18 15.74 -8.62
N LEU A 36 25.90 16.01 -7.54
CA LEU A 36 27.14 16.81 -7.59
C LEU A 36 28.26 16.10 -8.35
N SER A 37 28.37 14.77 -8.24
CA SER A 37 29.38 14.01 -9.00
C SER A 37 29.10 14.03 -10.52
N LEU A 38 27.83 14.19 -10.91
CA LEU A 38 27.41 14.41 -12.30
C LEU A 38 27.55 15.87 -12.76
N GLY A 39 28.05 16.77 -11.91
CA GLY A 39 28.25 18.18 -12.23
C GLY A 39 26.99 19.04 -12.17
N ALA A 40 25.90 18.56 -11.54
CA ALA A 40 24.68 19.35 -11.39
C ALA A 40 24.86 20.51 -10.40
N ARG A 41 24.30 21.69 -10.71
CA ARG A 41 24.31 22.85 -9.81
C ARG A 41 23.00 22.94 -9.04
N ILE A 42 23.05 22.75 -7.72
CA ILE A 42 21.89 22.83 -6.82
C ILE A 42 21.85 24.25 -6.20
N PRO A 43 20.70 24.96 -6.24
CA PRO A 43 20.58 26.28 -5.64
C PRO A 43 20.75 26.23 -4.11
N PRO A 44 21.43 27.23 -3.51
CA PRO A 44 21.68 27.29 -2.07
C PRO A 44 20.37 27.52 -1.28
N GLN A 45 20.27 26.95 -0.08
CA GLN A 45 19.12 27.20 0.80
C GLN A 45 19.10 28.66 1.29
N PRO A 46 17.94 29.33 1.33
CA PRO A 46 17.81 30.60 2.04
C PRO A 46 18.01 30.36 3.54
N LYS A 47 18.88 31.15 4.16
CA LYS A 47 19.17 31.10 5.60
C LYS A 47 17.96 31.57 6.40
N THR A 48 17.47 30.76 7.33
CA THR A 48 16.50 31.18 8.36
C THR A 48 17.14 31.06 9.73
N GLU A 49 17.18 32.19 10.45
CA GLU A 49 17.50 32.26 11.88
C GLU A 49 16.37 31.63 12.73
N PRO A 50 16.65 31.24 13.98
CA PRO A 50 15.71 30.52 14.82
C PRO A 50 14.80 31.49 15.62
N GLY A 51 13.49 31.36 15.46
CA GLY A 51 12.50 32.07 16.28
C GLY A 51 11.05 31.66 15.99
N ASP A 52 10.41 31.14 17.03
CA ASP A 52 8.97 30.98 17.30
C ASP A 52 8.06 30.29 16.26
N PHE A 53 7.73 29.04 16.59
CA PHE A 53 6.56 28.33 16.08
C PHE A 53 5.32 28.89 16.78
N ASP A 54 4.50 29.63 16.04
CA ASP A 54 3.06 29.68 16.30
C ASP A 54 2.27 29.57 14.99
N ASP A 55 1.36 28.62 15.03
CA ASP A 55 0.20 28.33 14.20
C ASP A 55 -0.38 29.54 13.41
N LYS A 56 -0.40 29.43 12.06
CA LYS A 56 -1.65 29.45 11.25
C LYS A 56 -1.43 29.47 9.72
N SER A 57 -2.02 28.43 9.12
CA SER A 57 -2.73 28.37 7.83
C SER A 57 -2.02 28.69 6.51
N ASP A 58 -1.78 27.61 5.75
CA ASP A 58 -1.61 27.57 4.29
C ASP A 58 -2.82 28.14 3.52
N PRO A 59 -2.65 28.54 2.24
CA PRO A 59 -3.64 28.32 1.20
C PRO A 59 -3.23 27.15 0.27
N PRO A 60 -3.95 26.02 0.26
CA PRO A 60 -3.66 24.90 -0.62
C PRO A 60 -4.46 24.97 -1.94
N LEU A 61 -3.77 24.82 -3.08
CA LEU A 61 -4.42 24.63 -4.37
C LEU A 61 -4.38 23.16 -4.84
N SER A 62 -5.58 22.59 -4.84
CA SER A 62 -6.03 21.34 -5.50
C SER A 62 -6.00 20.03 -4.68
N ALA A 63 -7.18 19.74 -4.12
CA ALA A 63 -7.67 18.44 -3.64
C ALA A 63 -7.15 17.93 -2.29
N GLN A 64 -7.42 18.69 -1.23
CA GLN A 64 -7.67 18.15 0.11
C GLN A 64 -8.73 17.05 0.02
N ASN A 65 -8.30 15.81 0.21
CA ASN A 65 -9.15 14.65 0.50
C ASN A 65 -8.18 13.50 0.74
N ASP A 66 -7.42 13.48 1.82
CA ASP A 66 -6.74 12.29 2.30
C ASP A 66 -7.37 11.88 3.62
N ILE A 67 -7.67 10.58 3.75
CA ILE A 67 -8.29 10.07 4.96
C ILE A 67 -7.17 10.07 6.00
N VAL A 68 -7.20 11.01 6.93
CA VAL A 68 -6.23 11.07 8.03
C VAL A 68 -6.52 9.90 8.97
N GLU A 69 -5.58 8.97 9.04
CA GLU A 69 -5.63 7.82 9.93
C GLU A 69 -5.35 8.29 11.35
N SER A 70 -6.29 8.08 12.27
CA SER A 70 -6.14 8.45 13.67
C SER A 70 -5.32 7.39 14.36
N ASP A 71 -4.37 7.79 15.19
CA ASP A 71 -3.58 6.84 15.98
C ASP A 71 -4.50 6.05 16.93
N ILE A 72 -4.25 4.73 17.03
CA ILE A 72 -5.00 3.83 17.92
C ILE A 72 -4.25 3.76 19.25
N GLU A 73 -4.95 4.02 20.35
CA GLU A 73 -4.41 3.82 21.70
C GLU A 73 -4.53 2.36 22.12
N LEU A 74 -3.41 1.65 22.06
CA LEU A 74 -3.26 0.24 22.47
C LEU A 74 -2.55 0.16 23.83
N ASP A 75 -2.98 -0.78 24.66
CA ASP A 75 -2.26 -1.08 25.90
C ASP A 75 -1.04 -1.95 25.59
N ASN A 76 0.14 -1.35 25.64
CA ASN A 76 1.41 -2.00 25.29
C ASN A 76 2.26 -2.37 26.51
N ALA A 77 1.68 -2.43 27.72
CA ALA A 77 2.44 -2.65 28.96
C ALA A 77 3.29 -3.93 28.96
N ASP A 78 2.80 -5.00 28.32
CA ASP A 78 3.46 -6.31 28.25
C ASP A 78 4.29 -6.51 26.97
N VAL A 79 4.39 -5.50 26.11
CA VAL A 79 5.15 -5.59 24.84
C VAL A 79 6.64 -5.48 25.11
N VAL A 80 7.39 -6.42 24.54
CA VAL A 80 8.84 -6.52 24.62
C VAL A 80 9.44 -6.14 23.27
N GLU A 81 10.63 -5.57 23.29
CA GLU A 81 11.39 -5.33 22.07
C GLU A 81 11.69 -6.64 21.32
N PRO A 82 11.64 -6.63 19.98
CA PRO A 82 11.97 -7.80 19.18
C PRO A 82 13.43 -8.22 19.37
N ASP A 83 13.68 -9.51 19.58
CA ASP A 83 15.04 -10.05 19.60
C ASP A 83 15.65 -9.99 18.19
N ASN A 84 16.81 -9.34 18.11
CA ASN A 84 17.61 -9.17 16.89
C ASN A 84 18.79 -10.15 16.83
N ASP A 85 18.69 -11.28 17.52
CA ASP A 85 19.72 -12.32 17.53
C ASP A 85 19.75 -13.08 16.19
N PRO A 86 20.92 -13.63 15.79
CA PRO A 86 21.01 -14.52 14.64
C PRO A 86 20.02 -15.70 14.77
N PRO A 87 19.44 -16.18 13.65
CA PRO A 87 18.53 -17.32 13.67
C PRO A 87 19.18 -18.54 14.36
N GLN A 88 18.43 -19.16 15.26
CA GLN A 88 18.89 -20.33 16.01
C GLN A 88 19.06 -21.56 15.09
N LYS A 89 19.86 -22.54 15.54
CA LYS A 89 20.09 -23.79 14.80
C LYS A 89 18.81 -24.65 14.79
N MET A 90 18.37 -25.08 13.61
CA MET A 90 17.10 -25.80 13.41
C MET A 90 17.27 -27.27 12.98
N GLY A 91 18.49 -27.76 12.78
CA GLY A 91 18.71 -29.11 12.21
C GLY A 91 18.28 -29.22 10.75
N ASP A 92 18.46 -30.41 10.17
CA ASP A 92 18.04 -30.71 8.79
C ASP A 92 16.75 -31.55 8.80
N PRO A 93 15.58 -30.98 8.44
CA PRO A 93 14.30 -31.69 8.46
C PRO A 93 14.25 -32.95 7.58
N SER A 94 15.12 -33.03 6.57
CA SER A 94 15.18 -34.14 5.62
C SER A 94 16.17 -35.25 5.98
N ALA A 95 16.92 -35.09 7.07
CA ALA A 95 17.86 -36.11 7.52
C ALA A 95 17.14 -37.41 7.95
N GLU A 96 17.70 -38.55 7.56
CA GLU A 96 17.27 -39.85 8.08
C GLU A 96 17.71 -40.00 9.54
N ILE A 97 16.79 -40.43 10.41
CA ILE A 97 17.02 -40.48 11.86
C ILE A 97 17.05 -41.93 12.31
N THR A 98 18.21 -42.39 12.78
CA THR A 98 18.38 -43.76 13.32
C THR A 98 17.75 -43.89 14.71
N GLU A 99 17.47 -45.11 15.16
CA GLU A 99 16.93 -45.33 16.52
C GLU A 99 17.88 -44.79 17.60
N GLU A 100 19.20 -44.95 17.43
CA GLU A 100 20.20 -44.42 18.35
C GLU A 100 20.16 -42.88 18.43
N GLN A 101 19.93 -42.19 17.31
CA GLN A 101 19.78 -40.74 17.28
C GLN A 101 18.49 -40.29 17.97
N ARG A 102 17.40 -41.04 17.82
CA ARG A 102 16.13 -40.75 18.52
C ARG A 102 16.28 -40.91 20.03
N ASP A 103 16.96 -41.95 20.48
CA ASP A 103 17.22 -42.21 21.88
C ASP A 103 18.17 -41.17 22.48
N ALA A 104 19.23 -40.81 21.75
CA ALA A 104 20.14 -39.73 22.15
C ALA A 104 19.42 -38.38 22.23
N ALA A 105 18.54 -38.06 21.27
CA ALA A 105 17.73 -36.85 21.31
C ALA A 105 16.78 -36.84 22.52
N GLN A 106 16.18 -37.98 22.85
CA GLN A 106 15.30 -38.09 24.03
C GLN A 106 16.07 -37.95 25.34
N LEU A 107 17.28 -38.50 25.42
CA LEU A 107 18.17 -38.31 26.56
C LEU A 107 18.57 -36.84 26.72
N ALA A 108 18.96 -36.17 25.64
CA ALA A 108 19.28 -34.74 25.64
C ALA A 108 18.07 -33.89 26.05
N LYS A 109 16.86 -34.23 25.60
CA LYS A 109 15.62 -33.61 26.06
C LYS A 109 15.40 -33.80 27.55
N SER A 110 15.61 -35.00 28.10
CA SER A 110 15.49 -35.25 29.54
C SER A 110 16.44 -34.35 30.34
N LYS A 111 17.72 -34.29 29.93
CA LYS A 111 18.72 -33.40 30.54
C LYS A 111 18.29 -31.94 30.49
N ALA A 112 17.70 -31.50 29.38
CA ALA A 112 17.19 -30.14 29.27
C ALA A 112 16.05 -29.86 30.26
N VAL A 113 15.13 -30.81 30.46
CA VAL A 113 14.04 -30.67 31.44
C VAL A 113 14.61 -30.61 32.86
N ASP A 114 15.63 -31.42 33.16
CA ASP A 114 16.32 -31.38 34.46
C ASP A 114 16.99 -30.00 34.67
N ALA A 115 17.71 -29.48 33.67
CA ALA A 115 18.30 -28.15 33.72
C ALA A 115 17.24 -27.04 33.89
N MET A 116 16.08 -27.16 33.23
CA MET A 116 14.95 -26.24 33.43
C MET A 116 14.43 -26.26 34.86
N SER A 117 14.37 -27.44 35.49
CA SER A 117 13.93 -27.58 36.89
C SER A 117 14.91 -26.93 37.88
N GLN A 118 16.19 -26.88 37.52
CA GLN A 118 17.25 -26.22 38.28
C GLN A 118 17.35 -24.71 38.00
N GLY A 119 16.59 -24.19 37.01
CA GLY A 119 16.62 -22.79 36.60
C GLY A 119 17.72 -22.44 35.59
N ASN A 120 18.51 -23.41 35.13
CA ASN A 120 19.59 -23.23 34.16
C ASN A 120 19.03 -23.20 32.73
N LEU A 121 18.45 -22.06 32.33
CA LEU A 121 17.79 -21.92 31.02
C LEU A 121 18.76 -22.01 29.82
N ASP A 122 19.97 -21.47 29.94
CA ASP A 122 20.98 -21.52 28.86
C ASP A 122 21.47 -22.94 28.60
N GLU A 123 21.70 -23.71 29.67
CA GLU A 123 22.07 -25.12 29.58
C GLU A 123 20.94 -25.94 28.94
N ALA A 124 19.69 -25.68 29.36
CA ALA A 124 18.53 -26.33 28.76
C ALA A 124 18.39 -26.03 27.25
N LEU A 125 18.67 -24.78 26.82
CA LEU A 125 18.70 -24.43 25.40
C LEU A 125 19.80 -25.17 24.63
N ALA A 126 20.98 -25.32 25.22
CA ALA A 126 22.08 -26.07 24.61
C ALA A 126 21.70 -27.54 24.41
N GLN A 127 21.17 -28.19 25.46
CA GLN A 127 20.71 -29.58 25.41
C GLN A 127 19.56 -29.79 24.41
N LEU A 128 18.58 -28.88 24.35
CA LEU A 128 17.51 -28.96 23.35
C LEU A 128 18.01 -28.72 21.93
N THR A 129 19.01 -27.86 21.75
CA THR A 129 19.61 -27.64 20.43
C THR A 129 20.33 -28.90 19.96
N GLU A 130 21.08 -29.57 20.84
CA GLU A 130 21.66 -30.89 20.54
C GLU A 130 20.58 -31.92 20.20
N ALA A 131 19.51 -31.99 21.00
CA ALA A 131 18.38 -32.88 20.74
C ALA A 131 17.73 -32.63 19.36
N ILE A 132 17.59 -31.37 18.93
CA ILE A 132 17.03 -31.00 17.63
C ILE A 132 17.98 -31.37 16.49
N LEU A 133 19.29 -31.23 16.66
CA LEU A 133 20.26 -31.66 15.65
C LEU A 133 20.27 -33.18 15.47
N LEU A 134 19.97 -33.93 16.53
CA LEU A 134 19.84 -35.38 16.50
C LEU A 134 18.49 -35.85 15.95
N ASN A 135 17.39 -35.15 16.28
CA ASN A 135 16.04 -35.45 15.82
C ASN A 135 15.27 -34.18 15.41
N PRO A 136 15.49 -33.68 14.18
CA PRO A 136 14.86 -32.46 13.68
C PRO A 136 13.38 -32.63 13.32
N GLN A 137 12.83 -33.84 13.38
CA GLN A 137 11.43 -34.16 13.06
C GLN A 137 10.53 -34.22 14.30
N SER A 138 11.05 -33.90 15.48
CA SER A 138 10.27 -33.92 16.72
C SER A 138 9.67 -32.55 17.06
N ALA A 139 8.35 -32.40 16.86
CA ALA A 139 7.61 -31.19 17.21
C ALA A 139 7.77 -30.79 18.68
N ILE A 140 7.87 -31.77 19.58
CA ILE A 140 7.95 -31.55 21.02
C ILE A 140 9.26 -30.84 21.40
N LEU A 141 10.37 -31.14 20.71
CA LEU A 141 11.64 -30.48 20.99
C LEU A 141 11.59 -28.99 20.69
N TYR A 142 11.06 -28.62 19.52
CA TYR A 142 10.87 -27.20 19.16
C TYR A 142 9.89 -26.51 20.10
N ALA A 143 8.74 -27.11 20.42
CA ALA A 143 7.78 -26.53 21.36
C ALA A 143 8.39 -26.34 22.77
N THR A 144 9.27 -27.23 23.20
CA THR A 144 9.94 -27.12 24.51
C THR A 144 10.98 -26.00 24.49
N ARG A 145 11.79 -25.92 23.42
CA ARG A 145 12.78 -24.86 23.26
C ARG A 145 12.14 -23.47 23.13
N ALA A 146 11.04 -23.37 22.38
CA ALA A 146 10.25 -22.15 22.27
C ALA A 146 9.73 -21.66 23.63
N SER A 147 9.29 -22.58 24.51
CA SER A 147 8.83 -22.20 25.85
C SER A 147 9.94 -21.62 26.73
N ILE A 148 11.20 -22.03 26.52
CA ILE A 148 12.36 -21.42 27.19
C ILE A 148 12.66 -20.05 26.61
N TYR A 149 12.60 -19.89 25.27
CA TYR A 149 12.78 -18.58 24.65
C TYR A 149 11.75 -17.55 25.13
N MET A 150 10.50 -17.95 25.35
CA MET A 150 9.49 -17.08 25.98
C MET A 150 9.91 -16.65 27.39
N LYS A 151 10.41 -17.56 28.22
CA LYS A 151 10.93 -17.23 29.57
C LYS A 151 12.11 -16.27 29.52
N LEU A 152 12.95 -16.38 28.50
CA LEU A 152 14.08 -15.47 28.23
C LEU A 152 13.67 -14.16 27.53
N LYS A 153 12.37 -13.95 27.28
CA LYS A 153 11.84 -12.79 26.54
C LYS A 153 12.45 -12.62 25.13
N LYS A 154 12.63 -13.74 24.42
CA LYS A 154 13.07 -13.79 23.00
C LYS A 154 11.93 -14.27 22.09
N PRO A 155 10.91 -13.43 21.82
CA PRO A 155 9.70 -13.85 21.14
C PRO A 155 9.90 -14.25 19.66
N ASN A 156 10.78 -13.62 18.89
CA ASN A 156 11.05 -14.02 17.49
C ASN A 156 11.68 -15.42 17.42
N ALA A 157 12.66 -15.71 18.27
CA ALA A 157 13.21 -17.06 18.39
C ALA A 157 12.12 -18.09 18.75
N ALA A 158 11.26 -17.78 19.73
CA ALA A 158 10.14 -18.64 20.12
C ALA A 158 9.15 -18.87 18.97
N ILE A 159 8.82 -17.84 18.17
CA ILE A 159 7.92 -17.95 17.01
C ILE A 159 8.50 -18.89 15.96
N ARG A 160 9.80 -18.77 15.61
CA ARG A 160 10.44 -19.66 14.61
C ARG A 160 10.37 -21.13 15.02
N ASP A 161 10.61 -21.42 16.30
CA ASP A 161 10.50 -22.77 16.84
C ASP A 161 9.05 -23.25 16.87
N ALA A 162 8.11 -22.41 17.31
CA ALA A 162 6.68 -22.75 17.33
C ALA A 162 6.12 -23.00 15.93
N ASP A 163 6.51 -22.21 14.92
CA ASP A 163 6.15 -22.43 13.52
C ASP A 163 6.69 -23.77 13.02
N THR A 164 7.92 -24.13 13.39
CA THR A 164 8.49 -25.44 13.01
C THR A 164 7.78 -26.58 13.72
N ALA A 165 7.44 -26.42 15.01
CA ALA A 165 6.64 -27.39 15.75
C ALA A 165 5.27 -27.62 15.09
N LEU A 166 4.59 -26.54 14.66
CA LEU A 166 3.28 -26.59 14.01
C LEU A 166 3.34 -27.12 12.58
N LYS A 167 4.45 -26.93 11.86
CA LYS A 167 4.67 -27.59 10.56
C LYS A 167 4.74 -29.11 10.70
N ILE A 168 5.35 -29.60 11.78
CA ILE A 168 5.49 -31.04 12.06
C ILE A 168 4.20 -31.60 12.65
N ASN A 169 3.58 -30.89 13.60
CA ASN A 169 2.33 -31.28 14.24
C ASN A 169 1.35 -30.08 14.26
N PRO A 170 0.45 -29.98 13.26
CA PRO A 170 -0.47 -28.86 13.13
C PRO A 170 -1.61 -28.85 14.16
N ASP A 171 -1.83 -29.96 14.87
CA ASP A 171 -2.88 -30.10 15.89
C ASP A 171 -2.35 -29.85 17.32
N SER A 172 -1.15 -29.28 17.44
CA SER A 172 -0.54 -29.01 18.74
C SER A 172 -1.10 -27.73 19.38
N ALA A 173 -1.99 -27.87 20.37
CA ALA A 173 -2.48 -26.76 21.18
C ALA A 173 -1.32 -25.96 21.83
N LYS A 174 -0.30 -26.66 22.35
CA LYS A 174 0.91 -26.04 22.91
C LYS A 174 1.68 -25.19 21.89
N GLY A 175 1.76 -25.64 20.64
CA GLY A 175 2.40 -24.90 19.55
C GLY A 175 1.71 -23.56 19.30
N TYR A 176 0.39 -23.56 19.15
CA TYR A 176 -0.40 -22.33 18.98
C TYR A 176 -0.34 -21.43 20.21
N LYS A 177 -0.43 -21.98 21.43
CA LYS A 177 -0.30 -21.21 22.67
C LYS A 177 1.00 -20.44 22.71
N ILE A 178 2.13 -21.12 22.48
CA ILE A 178 3.46 -20.51 22.50
C ILE A 178 3.58 -19.43 21.42
N ARG A 179 3.13 -19.71 20.20
CA ARG A 179 3.19 -18.75 19.09
C ARG A 179 2.33 -17.51 19.36
N GLY A 180 1.10 -17.70 19.84
CA GLY A 180 0.17 -16.64 20.17
C GLY A 180 0.67 -15.75 21.31
N MET A 181 1.18 -16.35 22.38
CA MET A 181 1.79 -15.60 23.49
C MET A 181 3.06 -14.85 23.04
N SER A 182 3.91 -15.45 22.21
CA SER A 182 5.11 -14.79 21.68
C SER A 182 4.77 -13.62 20.74
N ARG A 183 3.70 -13.75 19.94
CA ARG A 183 3.15 -12.65 19.12
C ARG A 183 2.57 -11.52 19.97
N ALA A 184 1.88 -11.85 21.06
CA ALA A 184 1.40 -10.85 22.02
C ALA A 184 2.55 -10.05 22.63
N MET A 185 3.67 -10.71 22.96
CA MET A 185 4.89 -10.03 23.44
C MET A 185 5.47 -9.07 22.40
N LEU A 186 5.22 -9.26 21.10
CA LEU A 186 5.64 -8.34 20.03
C LEU A 186 4.61 -7.26 19.70
N GLY A 187 3.46 -7.25 20.38
CA GLY A 187 2.34 -6.35 20.05
C GLY A 187 1.57 -6.76 18.78
N LEU A 188 1.77 -7.99 18.29
CA LEU A 188 1.03 -8.56 17.15
C LEU A 188 -0.31 -9.12 17.63
N TRP A 189 -1.19 -8.21 18.07
CA TRP A 189 -2.40 -8.55 18.82
C TRP A 189 -3.43 -9.37 18.02
N GLU A 190 -3.61 -9.07 16.73
CA GLU A 190 -4.57 -9.80 15.88
C GLU A 190 -4.11 -11.25 15.65
N GLU A 191 -2.83 -11.45 15.29
CA GLU A 191 -2.29 -12.78 15.08
C GLU A 191 -2.19 -13.58 16.40
N ALA A 192 -1.90 -12.90 17.51
CA ALA A 192 -1.91 -13.49 18.83
C ALA A 192 -3.30 -14.00 19.24
N ALA A 193 -4.34 -13.19 19.06
CA ALA A 193 -5.72 -13.58 19.37
C ALA A 193 -6.14 -14.81 18.54
N SER A 194 -5.83 -14.79 17.23
CA SER A 194 -6.14 -15.89 16.33
C SER A 194 -5.50 -17.21 16.78
N ASP A 195 -4.20 -17.20 17.07
CA ASP A 195 -3.50 -18.40 17.55
C ASP A 195 -4.03 -18.89 18.90
N LEU A 196 -4.28 -17.99 19.85
CA LEU A 196 -4.78 -18.34 21.17
C LEU A 196 -6.20 -18.92 21.11
N HIS A 197 -7.06 -18.43 20.21
CA HIS A 197 -8.37 -19.04 19.97
C HIS A 197 -8.25 -20.45 19.40
N VAL A 198 -7.34 -20.67 18.43
CA VAL A 198 -7.08 -22.02 17.90
C VAL A 198 -6.57 -22.93 19.01
N ALA A 199 -5.62 -22.45 19.82
CA ALA A 199 -5.10 -23.19 20.97
C ALA A 199 -6.21 -23.58 21.94
N SER A 200 -7.06 -22.61 22.36
CA SER A 200 -8.17 -22.84 23.28
C SER A 200 -9.24 -23.79 22.73
N LYS A 201 -9.41 -23.86 21.41
CA LYS A 201 -10.34 -24.78 20.76
C LYS A 201 -9.79 -26.21 20.74
N LEU A 202 -8.48 -26.37 20.59
CA LEU A 202 -7.81 -27.66 20.62
C LEU A 202 -7.71 -28.21 22.04
N ASP A 203 -7.29 -27.38 22.99
CA ASP A 203 -7.18 -27.71 24.40
C ASP A 203 -7.39 -26.46 25.26
N TYR A 204 -8.38 -26.52 26.17
CA TYR A 204 -8.65 -25.40 27.07
C TYR A 204 -7.63 -25.42 28.21
N ASP A 205 -6.97 -24.28 28.41
CA ASP A 205 -6.01 -24.08 29.48
C ASP A 205 -6.20 -22.68 30.08
N GLU A 206 -6.09 -22.58 31.40
CA GLU A 206 -6.35 -21.32 32.12
C GLU A 206 -5.36 -20.22 31.71
N GLU A 207 -4.11 -20.58 31.37
CA GLU A 207 -3.12 -19.63 30.86
C GLU A 207 -3.51 -19.07 29.49
N ILE A 208 -4.11 -19.90 28.61
CA ILE A 208 -4.64 -19.45 27.32
C ILE A 208 -5.80 -18.46 27.54
N SER A 209 -6.72 -18.79 28.44
CA SER A 209 -7.85 -17.94 28.81
C SER A 209 -7.40 -16.58 29.35
N MET A 210 -6.39 -16.58 30.22
CA MET A 210 -5.79 -15.34 30.74
C MET A 210 -5.09 -14.53 29.64
N ALA A 211 -4.37 -15.18 28.73
CA ALA A 211 -3.72 -14.51 27.61
C ALA A 211 -4.75 -13.86 26.65
N LEU A 212 -5.84 -14.55 26.34
CA LEU A 212 -6.94 -14.02 25.52
C LEU A 212 -7.53 -12.74 26.12
N LYS A 213 -7.83 -12.73 27.43
CA LYS A 213 -8.35 -11.53 28.12
C LYS A 213 -7.45 -10.29 27.97
N LYS A 214 -6.13 -10.47 27.84
CA LYS A 214 -5.18 -9.38 27.61
C LYS A 214 -5.12 -8.95 26.15
N VAL A 215 -5.16 -9.91 25.23
CA VAL A 215 -4.92 -9.68 23.80
C VAL A 215 -6.18 -9.20 23.07
N GLU A 216 -7.35 -9.73 23.41
CA GLU A 216 -8.63 -9.46 22.74
C GLU A 216 -8.99 -7.97 22.65
N PRO A 217 -8.88 -7.15 23.72
CA PRO A 217 -9.25 -5.73 23.63
C PRO A 217 -8.42 -4.95 22.60
N ASN A 218 -7.11 -5.21 22.53
CA ASN A 218 -6.23 -4.56 21.56
C ASN A 218 -6.51 -5.06 20.14
N ALA A 219 -6.72 -6.37 19.95
CA ALA A 219 -7.08 -6.94 18.66
C ALA A 219 -8.41 -6.37 18.13
N LEU A 220 -9.43 -6.22 18.99
CA LEU A 220 -10.72 -5.62 18.63
C LEU A 220 -10.59 -4.15 18.23
N LYS A 221 -9.81 -3.35 18.97
CA LYS A 221 -9.55 -1.95 18.62
C LYS A 221 -8.91 -1.82 17.24
N ILE A 222 -7.93 -2.67 16.93
CA ILE A 222 -7.26 -2.70 15.61
C ILE A 222 -8.27 -3.04 14.51
N GLU A 223 -9.06 -4.09 14.71
CA GLU A 223 -10.03 -4.52 13.70
C GLU A 223 -11.15 -3.49 13.49
N GLU A 224 -11.67 -2.88 14.56
CA GLU A 224 -12.67 -1.81 14.47
C GLU A 224 -12.16 -0.58 13.74
N HIS A 225 -10.92 -0.19 14.03
CA HIS A 225 -10.25 0.90 13.32
C HIS A 225 -10.07 0.55 11.85
N ARG A 226 -9.53 -0.62 11.50
CA ARG A 226 -9.39 -1.09 10.12
C ARG A 226 -10.74 -1.05 9.37
N ARG A 227 -11.81 -1.59 9.97
CA ARG A 227 -13.18 -1.54 9.42
C ARG A 227 -13.70 -0.12 9.23
N LYS A 228 -13.42 0.79 10.15
CA LYS A 228 -13.79 2.22 10.02
C LYS A 228 -13.09 2.85 8.82
N TYR A 229 -11.78 2.64 8.69
CA TYR A 229 -10.97 3.22 7.62
C TYR A 229 -11.28 2.63 6.25
N GLU A 230 -11.57 1.33 6.16
CA GLU A 230 -12.06 0.71 4.93
C GLU A 230 -13.39 1.28 4.46
N ARG A 231 -14.35 1.50 5.38
CA ARG A 231 -15.64 2.14 5.07
C ARG A 231 -15.44 3.54 4.52
N LEU A 232 -14.58 4.35 5.15
CA LEU A 232 -14.26 5.70 4.69
C LEU A 232 -13.60 5.69 3.30
N ARG A 233 -12.66 4.76 3.05
CA ARG A 233 -12.01 4.59 1.74
C ARG A 233 -13.03 4.21 0.65
N LYS A 234 -13.94 3.28 0.93
CA LYS A 234 -15.01 2.87 0.01
C LYS A 234 -15.99 4.02 -0.28
N GLN A 235 -16.46 4.74 0.74
CA GLN A 235 -17.35 5.90 0.54
C GLN A 235 -16.68 7.00 -0.29
N LYS A 236 -15.39 7.27 -0.06
CA LYS A 236 -14.63 8.24 -0.84
C LYS A 236 -14.44 7.80 -2.30
N GLN A 237 -14.17 6.51 -2.54
CA GLN A 237 -14.11 5.96 -3.90
C GLN A 237 -15.46 6.07 -4.62
N GLN A 238 -16.55 5.73 -3.93
CA GLN A 238 -17.92 5.85 -4.45
C GLN A 238 -18.32 7.30 -4.73
N LYS A 239 -17.92 8.27 -3.90
CA LYS A 239 -18.16 9.71 -4.17
C LYS A 239 -17.30 10.23 -5.33
N ARG A 240 -16.07 9.71 -5.49
CA ARG A 240 -15.17 10.10 -6.59
C ARG A 240 -15.58 9.52 -7.94
N ALA A 241 -16.19 8.34 -7.98
CA ALA A 241 -16.61 7.68 -9.22
C ALA A 241 -17.58 8.52 -10.09
N PRO A 242 -18.73 9.02 -9.57
CA PRO A 242 -19.65 9.84 -10.35
C PRO A 242 -19.06 11.20 -10.69
N ILE A 243 -18.25 11.80 -9.80
CA ILE A 243 -17.58 13.08 -10.10
C ILE A 243 -16.62 12.93 -11.29
N LYS A 244 -15.88 11.81 -11.38
CA LYS A 244 -14.98 11.54 -12.51
C LYS A 244 -15.73 11.28 -13.81
N THR A 245 -16.92 10.69 -13.78
CA THR A 245 -17.71 10.42 -14.98
C THR A 245 -18.55 11.62 -15.41
N GLU A 246 -19.08 12.40 -14.48
CA GLU A 246 -19.90 13.58 -14.77
C GLU A 246 -19.09 14.81 -15.18
N ALA A 247 -17.90 15.02 -14.60
CA ALA A 247 -17.06 16.17 -14.93
C ALA A 247 -16.69 16.29 -16.43
N PRO A 248 -16.30 15.22 -17.15
CA PRO A 248 -16.06 15.31 -18.59
C PRO A 248 -17.35 15.52 -19.39
N ILE A 249 -18.44 14.85 -19.03
CA ILE A 249 -19.74 14.96 -19.73
C ILE A 249 -20.29 16.38 -19.64
N LYS A 250 -20.26 17.00 -18.45
CA LYS A 250 -20.71 18.39 -18.26
C LYS A 250 -19.85 19.37 -19.06
N LYS A 251 -18.52 19.16 -19.12
CA LYS A 251 -17.62 19.98 -19.93
C LYS A 251 -17.93 19.86 -21.42
N GLU A 252 -18.22 18.66 -21.91
CA GLU A 252 -18.59 18.42 -23.30
C GLU A 252 -19.92 19.11 -23.66
N GLN A 253 -20.94 18.97 -22.83
CA GLN A 253 -22.23 19.65 -23.01
C GLN A 253 -22.11 21.18 -22.94
N GLU A 254 -21.27 21.72 -22.05
CA GLU A 254 -20.99 23.15 -21.98
C GLU A 254 -20.28 23.65 -23.25
N THR A 255 -19.33 22.89 -23.78
CA THR A 255 -18.68 23.25 -25.06
C THR A 255 -19.65 23.20 -26.24
N GLU A 256 -20.53 22.20 -26.31
CA GLU A 256 -21.56 22.11 -27.34
C GLU A 256 -22.56 23.28 -27.25
N ALA A 257 -23.01 23.63 -26.05
CA ALA A 257 -23.91 24.76 -25.83
C ALA A 257 -23.27 26.10 -26.23
N GLN A 258 -21.98 26.29 -25.94
CA GLN A 258 -21.24 27.47 -26.38
C GLN A 258 -21.12 27.55 -27.91
N VAL A 259 -20.86 26.42 -28.58
CA VAL A 259 -20.81 26.35 -30.06
C VAL A 259 -22.17 26.68 -30.66
N LEU A 260 -23.26 26.11 -30.13
CA LEU A 260 -24.62 26.40 -30.59
C LEU A 260 -25.02 27.86 -30.36
N PHE A 261 -24.62 28.46 -29.23
CA PHE A 261 -24.86 29.88 -28.95
C PHE A 261 -24.14 30.79 -29.96
N LEU A 262 -22.87 30.51 -30.25
CA LEU A 262 -22.10 31.24 -31.27
C LEU A 262 -22.74 31.08 -32.67
N HIS A 263 -23.20 29.89 -33.02
CA HIS A 263 -23.87 29.61 -34.28
C HIS A 263 -25.20 30.40 -34.42
N HIS A 264 -26.01 30.44 -33.36
CA HIS A 264 -27.24 31.22 -33.32
C HIS A 264 -26.97 32.73 -33.46
N TYR A 265 -25.94 33.25 -32.79
CA TYR A 265 -25.55 34.66 -32.90
C TYR A 265 -25.02 35.01 -34.30
N TRP A 266 -24.30 34.09 -34.95
CA TRP A 266 -23.81 34.28 -36.31
C TRP A 266 -24.95 34.27 -37.35
N TYR A 267 -25.92 33.35 -37.22
CA TYR A 267 -27.06 33.26 -38.14
C TYR A 267 -28.11 34.37 -37.94
N ASN A 268 -28.36 34.80 -36.70
CA ASN A 268 -29.39 35.82 -36.40
C ASN A 268 -28.82 37.24 -36.20
N GLY A 269 -27.50 37.39 -36.12
CA GLY A 269 -26.81 38.69 -36.02
C GLY A 269 -26.56 39.38 -37.37
N ILE A 270 -26.80 38.70 -38.49
CA ILE A 270 -26.77 39.33 -39.82
C ILE A 270 -28.14 39.96 -40.07
N GLY A 271 -28.38 41.11 -39.45
CA GLY A 271 -29.44 42.01 -39.86
C GLY A 271 -29.15 42.49 -41.28
N TRP A 272 -29.97 42.09 -42.24
CA TRP A 272 -29.94 42.63 -43.60
C TRP A 272 -30.29 44.13 -43.56
N HIS A 273 -29.28 44.99 -43.45
CA HIS A 273 -29.45 46.41 -43.74
C HIS A 273 -29.45 46.60 -45.26
N PHE A 274 -30.67 46.65 -45.80
CA PHE A 274 -30.93 47.05 -47.18
C PHE A 274 -30.64 48.56 -47.31
N ILE A 275 -29.49 48.92 -47.85
CA ILE A 275 -29.15 50.31 -48.20
C ILE A 275 -29.61 50.53 -49.64
N PRO A 276 -30.58 51.44 -49.91
CA PRO A 276 -31.00 51.71 -51.27
C PRO A 276 -29.89 52.54 -51.95
N SER A 277 -29.20 51.94 -52.92
CA SER A 277 -28.30 52.68 -53.81
C SER A 277 -29.09 53.07 -55.06
N GLY A 278 -29.24 54.38 -55.26
CA GLY A 278 -29.54 54.94 -56.57
C GLY A 278 -28.39 54.67 -57.54
N ASP A 279 -28.77 54.56 -58.80
CA ASP A 279 -27.96 54.55 -60.01
C ASP A 279 -27.41 53.20 -60.51
N SER A 280 -28.20 52.68 -61.47
CA SER A 280 -27.83 52.06 -62.73
C SER A 280 -26.43 51.44 -62.90
N THR A 281 -26.49 50.15 -63.27
CA THR A 281 -25.52 49.30 -63.98
C THR A 281 -24.76 48.27 -63.13
N CYS A 282 -25.07 47.02 -63.41
CA CYS A 282 -24.54 45.80 -62.82
C CYS A 282 -23.03 45.65 -63.01
N SER A 283 -22.33 45.30 -61.93
CA SER A 283 -21.14 44.44 -62.00
C SER A 283 -21.14 43.52 -60.80
N LEU A 284 -21.40 42.24 -61.09
CA LEU A 284 -21.47 41.13 -60.15
C LEU A 284 -20.04 40.84 -59.66
N THR A 285 -19.68 41.30 -58.47
CA THR A 285 -18.46 40.82 -57.78
C THR A 285 -18.88 40.26 -56.42
N ILE A 286 -19.33 39.00 -56.42
CA ILE A 286 -19.49 38.23 -55.19
C ILE A 286 -18.08 37.86 -54.72
N ILE A 287 -17.45 38.77 -53.98
CA ILE A 287 -16.30 38.43 -53.13
C ILE A 287 -16.90 37.77 -51.90
N THR A 288 -16.83 36.45 -51.87
CA THR A 288 -16.99 35.62 -50.68
C THR A 288 -16.05 36.13 -49.59
N ARG A 289 -16.60 36.89 -48.64
CA ARG A 289 -15.91 37.25 -47.39
C ARG A 289 -16.06 36.09 -46.39
N LEU A 290 -15.49 34.94 -46.74
CA LEU A 290 -14.77 34.16 -45.74
C LEU A 290 -13.54 34.99 -45.37
N ASP A 291 -13.06 34.88 -44.13
CA ASP A 291 -11.97 35.67 -43.53
C ASP A 291 -12.44 37.01 -42.95
N ILE A 292 -13.09 36.94 -41.78
CA ILE A 292 -12.87 37.81 -40.60
C ILE A 292 -13.62 37.11 -39.44
N PHE A 293 -12.95 36.19 -38.73
CA PHE A 293 -12.96 36.04 -37.26
C PHE A 293 -12.22 34.74 -36.84
N ILE A 294 -10.91 34.71 -37.00
CA ILE A 294 -10.02 33.86 -36.19
C ILE A 294 -9.03 34.81 -35.52
N SER A 295 -9.47 35.51 -34.47
CA SER A 295 -8.52 36.26 -33.63
C SER A 295 -9.03 36.62 -32.24
N THR A 296 -9.77 35.75 -31.56
CA THR A 296 -9.95 35.85 -30.10
C THR A 296 -10.37 34.50 -29.51
N LEU A 297 -9.45 33.54 -29.42
CA LEU A 297 -9.42 32.48 -28.40
C LEU A 297 -8.01 31.85 -28.42
N PRO A 298 -7.20 31.94 -27.35
CA PRO A 298 -5.97 31.19 -27.27
C PRO A 298 -6.27 29.75 -26.81
N GLN A 299 -5.66 28.79 -27.50
CA GLN A 299 -5.56 27.35 -27.19
C GLN A 299 -6.67 26.43 -27.71
N CYS A 300 -6.67 26.18 -29.02
CA CYS A 300 -6.98 24.84 -29.56
C CYS A 300 -5.99 24.54 -30.70
N ARG A 301 -5.34 23.36 -30.65
CA ARG A 301 -4.47 22.88 -31.74
C ARG A 301 -5.30 22.60 -33.00
N PRO A 302 -4.75 22.79 -34.22
CA PRO A 302 -5.46 22.43 -35.43
C PRO A 302 -5.57 20.90 -35.52
N ILE A 303 -6.80 20.40 -35.62
CA ILE A 303 -7.10 19.04 -36.06
C ILE A 303 -7.04 19.06 -37.59
N GLU A 304 -6.18 18.24 -38.18
CA GLU A 304 -6.11 18.04 -39.64
C GLU A 304 -7.48 17.57 -40.15
N THR A 305 -8.16 18.42 -40.91
CA THR A 305 -9.36 18.06 -41.66
C THR A 305 -8.94 17.22 -42.87
N ARG A 306 -8.94 15.90 -42.68
CA ARG A 306 -8.87 14.94 -43.78
C ARG A 306 -10.21 14.97 -44.53
N LEU A 307 -10.20 15.55 -45.73
CA LEU A 307 -11.31 15.52 -46.68
C LEU A 307 -11.80 14.08 -46.87
N LEU A 308 -13.01 13.78 -46.40
CA LEU A 308 -13.77 12.61 -46.81
C LEU A 308 -14.52 12.97 -48.08
N GLU A 309 -13.94 12.62 -49.23
CA GLU A 309 -14.64 12.58 -50.50
C GLU A 309 -15.73 11.49 -50.43
N PHE A 310 -17.00 11.92 -50.39
CA PHE A 310 -18.12 11.03 -50.66
C PHE A 310 -18.18 10.76 -52.16
N ASN A 311 -17.59 9.65 -52.59
CA ASN A 311 -17.82 9.12 -53.93
C ASN A 311 -19.12 8.32 -53.96
N HIS A 312 -20.03 8.78 -54.80
CA HIS A 312 -21.28 8.14 -55.15
C HIS A 312 -20.99 6.98 -56.10
N SER A 313 -20.92 5.74 -55.60
CA SER A 313 -21.13 4.48 -56.36
C SER A 313 -20.66 3.28 -55.54
N GLY A 314 -21.47 2.21 -55.48
CA GLY A 314 -20.98 0.91 -55.00
C GLY A 314 -21.95 0.12 -54.16
N CYS A 315 -22.95 -0.45 -54.83
CA CYS A 315 -23.67 -1.65 -54.47
C CYS A 315 -22.83 -2.74 -53.76
N LEU A 316 -23.48 -3.39 -52.79
CA LEU A 316 -23.52 -4.86 -52.52
C LEU A 316 -22.69 -5.50 -51.38
N PHE A 317 -23.49 -6.15 -50.50
CA PHE A 317 -23.42 -7.55 -50.03
C PHE A 317 -22.73 -7.95 -48.70
N TYR A 318 -23.51 -8.77 -47.97
CA TYR A 318 -23.17 -9.91 -47.09
C TYR A 318 -22.64 -9.59 -45.67
N GLU A 319 -23.03 -10.26 -44.58
CA GLU A 319 -23.83 -11.48 -44.33
C GLU A 319 -24.18 -11.48 -42.83
N ASP A 320 -25.45 -11.72 -42.48
CA ASP A 320 -25.84 -12.12 -41.13
C ASP A 320 -25.51 -13.60 -40.98
N ASP A 321 -24.56 -13.94 -40.11
CA ASP A 321 -24.38 -15.30 -39.64
C ASP A 321 -24.55 -15.36 -38.11
N THR A 322 -25.61 -16.08 -37.75
CA THR A 322 -26.08 -16.48 -36.43
C THR A 322 -25.04 -17.27 -35.62
N PHE A 323 -25.15 -17.27 -34.28
CA PHE A 323 -25.48 -18.50 -33.53
C PHE A 323 -25.71 -18.20 -32.03
N SER A 324 -26.90 -18.59 -31.56
CA SER A 324 -27.13 -19.14 -30.21
C SER A 324 -26.75 -20.61 -30.22
#